data_AF-A0A0P9SS44-F1
#
_entry.id   AF-A0A0P9SS44-F1
#
_cell.length_a   1.000
_cell.length_b   1.000
_cell.length_c   1.000
_cell.angle_alpha   90.00
_cell.angle_beta   90.00
_cell.angle_gamma   90.00
#
_symmetry.space_group_name_H-M   'P 1'
#
loop_
_entity.id
_entity.type
_entity.pdbx_description
1 polymer ?
#
loop_
_entity_poly.entity_id
_entity_poly.type
_entity_poly.pdbx_seq_one_letter_code
_entity_poly.pdbx_strand_id
1 'polypeptide(L)'
;MLLDTIHEAMVNAFQVPERDRYQVLNEHKANRLIIQDTGLGFTRSDKMVVITVISRPRAAEMKKRFYALIAEGLERNCGIEAEDVMVSIVINSDEDWSFGLGRAQFLTGEL
;
A
#
# COMPACT_ATOMS: atom_id res chain seq x y z
N MET A 1 -7.60 -0.30 12.38
CA MET A 1 -6.23 0.12 12.74
C MET A 1 -5.20 -0.18 11.64
N LEU A 2 -4.98 -1.43 11.21
CA LEU A 2 -4.03 -1.75 10.12
C LEU A 2 -4.39 -1.04 8.80
N LEU A 3 -5.60 -1.29 8.29
CA LEU A 3 -6.07 -0.71 7.03
C LEU A 3 -6.17 0.82 7.09
N ASP A 4 -6.57 1.37 8.24
CA ASP A 4 -6.64 2.82 8.46
C ASP A 4 -5.25 3.45 8.39
N THR A 5 -4.26 2.87 9.08
CA THR A 5 -2.87 3.35 9.07
C THR A 5 -2.28 3.34 7.67
N ILE A 6 -2.50 2.27 6.90
CA ILE A 6 -2.01 2.18 5.50
C ILE A 6 -2.70 3.24 4.63
N HIS A 7 -4.00 3.46 4.83
CA HIS A 7 -4.76 4.46 4.08
C HIS A 7 -4.29 5.89 4.39
N GLU A 8 -4.12 6.22 5.66
CA GLU A 8 -3.58 7.52 6.09
C GLU A 8 -2.19 7.78 5.52
N ALA A 9 -1.30 6.77 5.52
CA ALA A 9 0.02 6.86 4.90
C ALA A 9 -0.09 7.15 3.39
N MET A 10 -1.02 6.49 2.70
CA MET A 10 -1.28 6.67 1.26
C MET A 10 -1.79 8.08 0.96
N VAL A 11 -2.82 8.55 1.67
CA VAL A 11 -3.38 9.91 1.53
C VAL A 11 -2.30 10.96 1.76
N ASN A 12 -1.50 10.82 2.82
CA ASN A 12 -0.44 11.77 3.15
C ASN A 12 0.72 11.77 2.15
N ALA A 13 1.07 10.62 1.57
CA ALA A 13 2.15 10.52 0.61
C ALA A 13 1.74 10.94 -0.81
N PHE A 14 0.56 10.51 -1.27
CA PHE A 14 0.09 10.69 -2.65
C PHE A 14 -0.83 11.89 -2.82
N GLN A 15 -1.24 12.55 -1.73
CA GLN A 15 -2.06 13.76 -1.74
C GLN A 15 -3.38 13.55 -2.51
N VAL A 16 -4.01 12.41 -2.27
CA VAL A 16 -5.31 12.05 -2.85
C VAL A 16 -6.45 12.36 -1.88
N PRO A 17 -7.71 12.43 -2.34
CA PRO A 17 -8.86 12.61 -1.46
C PRO A 17 -8.94 11.51 -0.38
N GLU A 18 -9.42 11.86 0.81
CA GLU A 18 -9.58 10.89 1.92
C GLU A 18 -10.45 9.69 1.53
N ARG A 19 -11.41 9.89 0.62
CA ARG A 19 -12.33 8.85 0.15
C ARG A 19 -11.79 8.05 -1.04
N ASP A 20 -10.58 8.34 -1.52
CA ASP A 20 -9.86 7.51 -2.50
C ASP A 20 -9.34 6.23 -1.82
N ARG A 21 -10.29 5.40 -1.34
CA ARG A 21 -10.04 4.29 -0.41
C ARG A 21 -10.56 2.97 -0.96
N TYR A 22 -9.67 2.20 -1.56
CA TYR A 22 -9.94 0.87 -2.09
C TYR A 22 -8.93 -0.13 -1.51
N GLN A 23 -9.38 -1.00 -0.60
CA GLN A 23 -8.51 -1.92 0.15
C GLN A 23 -9.15 -3.30 0.26
N VAL A 24 -8.33 -4.33 0.15
CA VAL A 24 -8.71 -5.73 0.39
C VAL A 24 -7.70 -6.33 1.36
N LEU A 25 -8.18 -6.98 2.41
CA LEU A 25 -7.36 -7.70 3.37
C LEU A 25 -7.53 -9.20 3.16
N ASN A 26 -6.43 -9.90 2.94
CA ASN A 26 -6.40 -11.36 2.89
C ASN A 26 -5.47 -11.88 4.00
N GLU A 27 -5.98 -12.81 4.80
CA GLU A 27 -5.20 -13.44 5.87
C GLU A 27 -4.73 -14.82 5.44
N HIS A 28 -3.52 -15.19 5.86
CA HIS A 28 -2.90 -16.45 5.53
C HIS A 28 -2.39 -17.13 6.81
N LYS A 29 -2.48 -18.46 6.84
CA LYS A 29 -1.76 -19.24 7.86
C LYS A 29 -0.25 -19.05 7.65
N ALA A 30 0.53 -19.06 8.74
CA ALA A 30 1.97 -18.83 8.71
C ALA A 30 2.72 -19.68 7.66
N ASN A 31 2.29 -20.94 7.46
CA ASN A 31 2.92 -21.85 6.50
C ASN A 31 2.57 -21.59 5.02
N ARG A 32 1.85 -20.50 4.70
CA ARG A 32 1.47 -20.12 3.32
C ARG A 32 2.20 -18.89 2.81
N LEU A 33 3.03 -18.26 3.64
CA LEU A 33 3.82 -17.09 3.28
C LEU A 33 5.28 -17.40 3.58
N ILE A 34 6.13 -17.30 2.55
CA ILE A 34 7.59 -17.39 2.69
C ILE A 34 8.15 -16.09 2.14
N ILE A 35 8.54 -15.19 3.04
CA ILE A 35 9.02 -13.86 2.69
C ILE A 35 10.31 -13.62 3.46
N GLN A 36 11.42 -13.66 2.74
CA GLN A 36 12.76 -13.46 3.30
C GLN A 36 13.21 -12.02 3.08
N ASP A 37 14.50 -11.76 3.27
CA ASP A 37 15.11 -10.43 3.26
C ASP A 37 15.89 -10.14 1.97
N THR A 38 16.02 -11.11 1.05
CA THR A 38 16.87 -11.00 -0.16
C THR A 38 18.36 -10.76 0.19
N GLY A 39 18.82 -11.23 1.35
CA GLY A 39 20.20 -11.05 1.81
C GLY A 39 20.52 -9.63 2.32
N LEU A 40 19.51 -8.86 2.72
CA LEU A 40 19.67 -7.52 3.29
C LEU A 40 20.06 -7.52 4.78
N GLY A 41 20.06 -8.69 5.44
CA GLY A 41 20.64 -8.88 6.77
C GLY A 41 19.67 -8.67 7.93
N PHE A 42 18.36 -8.81 7.70
CA PHE A 42 17.33 -8.71 8.75
C PHE A 42 16.43 -9.95 8.78
N THR A 43 15.69 -10.13 9.88
CA THR A 43 14.77 -11.26 10.06
C THR A 43 13.33 -10.77 10.09
N ARG A 44 12.39 -11.61 9.67
CA ARG A 44 10.97 -11.30 9.71
C ARG A 44 10.25 -12.14 10.76
N SER A 45 9.27 -11.56 11.42
CA SER A 45 8.40 -12.23 12.39
C SER A 45 7.15 -12.81 11.72
N ASP A 46 6.26 -13.39 12.52
CA ASP A 46 4.95 -13.88 12.09
C ASP A 46 3.92 -12.76 11.86
N LYS A 47 4.26 -11.50 12.17
CA LYS A 47 3.44 -10.31 11.92
C LYS A 47 3.64 -9.69 10.53
N MET A 48 4.35 -10.39 9.65
CA MET A 48 4.67 -9.93 8.30
C MET A 48 3.44 -9.41 7.51
N VAL A 49 3.55 -8.20 6.95
CA VAL A 49 2.54 -7.56 6.10
C VAL A 49 3.10 -7.29 4.71
N VAL A 50 2.44 -7.86 3.71
CA VAL A 50 2.70 -7.55 2.29
C VAL A 50 1.62 -6.62 1.78
N ILE A 51 2.05 -5.50 1.19
CA ILE A 51 1.17 -4.48 0.61
C ILE A 51 1.47 -4.39 -0.88
N THR A 52 0.52 -4.82 -1.70
CA THR A 52 0.55 -4.60 -3.15
C THR A 52 -0.37 -3.45 -3.51
N VAL A 53 0.18 -2.44 -4.18
CA VAL A 53 -0.56 -1.27 -4.63
C VAL A 53 -0.64 -1.28 -6.15
N ILE A 54 -1.86 -1.12 -6.68
CA ILE A 54 -2.08 -0.81 -8.09
C ILE A 54 -2.38 0.69 -8.15
N SER A 55 -1.61 1.44 -8.93
CA SER A 55 -1.74 2.90 -8.98
C SER A 55 -1.44 3.46 -10.37
N ARG A 56 -2.04 4.61 -10.67
CA ARG A 56 -1.53 5.51 -11.71
C ARG A 56 -0.08 5.95 -11.40
N PRO A 57 0.66 6.51 -12.37
CA PRO A 57 2.05 6.91 -12.14
C PRO A 57 2.16 7.91 -10.97
N ARG A 58 3.10 7.65 -10.07
CA ARG A 58 3.45 8.55 -8.95
C ARG A 58 4.92 8.92 -9.04
N ALA A 59 5.27 10.14 -8.62
CA ALA A 59 6.65 10.58 -8.53
C ALA A 59 7.45 9.68 -7.58
N ALA A 60 8.75 9.50 -7.84
CA ALA A 60 9.61 8.65 -7.01
C ALA A 60 9.62 9.10 -5.53
N GLU A 61 9.63 10.41 -5.28
CA GLU A 61 9.60 10.96 -3.91
C GLU A 61 8.31 10.67 -3.18
N MET A 62 7.16 10.65 -3.88
CA MET A 62 5.89 10.23 -3.30
C MET A 62 5.93 8.75 -2.89
N LYS A 63 6.51 7.88 -3.72
CA LYS A 63 6.67 6.45 -3.41
C LYS A 63 7.59 6.23 -2.20
N LYS A 64 8.74 6.91 -2.15
CA LYS A 64 9.65 6.86 -1.00
C LYS A 64 8.97 7.31 0.29
N ARG A 65 8.25 8.45 0.23
CA ARG A 65 7.49 8.97 1.37
C ARG A 65 6.41 7.99 1.82
N PHE A 66 5.72 7.34 0.88
CA PHE A 66 4.72 6.33 1.18
C PHE A 66 5.29 5.14 1.94
N TYR A 67 6.45 4.61 1.51
CA TYR A 67 7.11 3.49 2.19
C TYR A 67 7.50 3.85 3.63
N ALA A 68 8.07 5.05 3.84
CA ALA A 68 8.43 5.53 5.17
C ALA A 68 7.20 5.69 6.08
N LEU A 69 6.14 6.35 5.59
CA LEU A 69 4.92 6.57 6.37
C LEU A 69 4.19 5.28 6.73
N ILE A 70 4.20 4.26 5.87
CA ILE A 70 3.66 2.94 6.21
C ILE A 70 4.45 2.33 7.36
N ALA A 71 5.78 2.24 7.22
CA ALA A 71 6.62 1.58 8.22
C ALA A 71 6.46 2.26 9.60
N GLU A 72 6.63 3.58 9.66
CA GLU A 72 6.45 4.36 10.89
C GLU A 72 5.03 4.25 11.47
N GLY A 73 4.02 4.28 10.60
CA GLY A 73 2.63 4.19 11.01
C GLY A 73 2.29 2.83 11.59
N LEU A 74 2.68 1.75 10.93
CA LEU A 74 2.39 0.38 11.34
C LEU A 74 3.14 0.00 12.61
N GLU A 75 4.36 0.46 12.78
CA GLU A 75 5.12 0.31 14.03
C GLU A 75 4.39 1.00 15.18
N ARG A 76 4.14 2.31 15.04
CA ARG A 76 3.52 3.14 16.09
C ARG A 76 2.11 2.69 16.45
N ASN A 77 1.29 2.41 15.45
CA ASN A 77 -0.14 2.17 15.67
C ASN A 77 -0.46 0.68 15.84
N CYS A 78 0.31 -0.23 15.23
CA CYS A 78 -0.01 -1.66 15.17
C CYS A 78 1.04 -2.57 15.82
N GLY A 79 2.21 -2.06 16.23
CA GLY A 79 3.29 -2.87 16.77
C GLY A 79 3.82 -3.89 15.76
N ILE A 80 3.88 -3.49 14.49
CA ILE A 80 4.47 -4.24 13.37
C ILE A 80 5.79 -3.55 13.05
N GLU A 81 6.90 -4.27 13.21
CA GLU A 81 8.25 -3.74 12.99
C GLU A 81 8.46 -3.37 11.52
N ALA A 82 9.32 -2.40 11.23
CA ALA A 82 9.61 -1.98 9.86
C ALA A 82 10.17 -3.13 8.98
N GLU A 83 10.90 -4.07 9.59
CA GLU A 83 11.42 -5.29 8.95
C GLU A 83 10.30 -6.26 8.52
N ASP A 84 9.09 -6.13 9.08
CA ASP A 84 7.90 -6.92 8.77
C ASP A 84 6.97 -6.25 7.76
N VAL A 85 7.43 -5.20 7.08
CA VAL A 85 6.68 -4.53 6.03
C VAL A 85 7.34 -4.76 4.68
N MET A 86 6.55 -5.12 3.68
CA MET A 86 7.00 -5.19 2.28
C MET A 86 5.96 -4.53 1.39
N VAL A 87 6.39 -3.60 0.55
CA VAL A 87 5.52 -2.87 -0.37
C VAL A 87 5.97 -3.09 -1.81
N SER A 88 5.03 -3.43 -2.69
CA SER A 88 5.24 -3.43 -4.14
C SER A 88 4.18 -2.57 -4.84
N ILE A 89 4.57 -1.83 -5.87
CA ILE A 89 3.67 -0.98 -6.64
C ILE A 89 3.69 -1.39 -8.11
N VAL A 90 2.51 -1.73 -8.64
CA VAL A 90 2.26 -1.97 -10.06
C VAL A 90 1.62 -0.71 -10.64
N ILE A 91 2.14 -0.23 -11.78
CA ILE A 91 1.68 1.01 -12.41
C ILE A 91 0.75 0.70 -13.58
N ASN A 92 -0.37 1.43 -13.64
CA ASN A 92 -1.31 1.47 -14.76
C ASN A 92 -1.59 2.94 -15.17
N SER A 93 -2.57 3.18 -16.02
CA SER A 93 -2.89 4.50 -16.59
C SER A 93 -4.35 4.93 -16.30
N ASP A 94 -4.78 6.06 -16.85
CA ASP A 94 -6.10 6.67 -16.64
C ASP A 94 -7.26 5.80 -17.15
N GLU A 95 -7.06 5.11 -18.27
CA GLU A 95 -8.05 4.24 -18.92
C GLU A 95 -8.31 2.92 -18.16
N ASP A 96 -7.46 2.56 -17.21
CA ASP A 96 -7.47 1.26 -16.53
C ASP A 96 -8.39 1.24 -15.30
N TRP A 97 -9.12 2.33 -15.03
CA TRP A 97 -9.96 2.46 -13.85
C TRP A 97 -11.41 2.72 -14.19
N SER A 98 -12.29 1.90 -13.59
CA SER A 98 -13.71 2.21 -13.42
C SER A 98 -14.06 2.12 -11.95
N PHE A 99 -14.38 3.25 -11.33
CA PHE A 99 -14.75 3.29 -9.91
C PHE A 99 -16.22 2.91 -9.67
N GLY A 100 -16.99 2.73 -10.74
CA GLY A 100 -18.39 2.37 -10.71
C GLY A 100 -19.11 2.78 -11.98
N LEU A 101 -20.35 2.30 -12.11
CA LEU A 101 -21.29 2.64 -13.19
C LEU A 101 -20.80 2.29 -14.61
N GLY A 102 -19.73 1.49 -14.74
CA GLY A 102 -19.13 1.15 -16.03
C GLY A 102 -18.49 2.34 -16.76
N ARG A 103 -18.06 3.36 -16.02
CA ARG A 103 -17.45 4.59 -16.57
C ARG A 103 -15.97 4.66 -16.23
N ALA A 104 -15.15 5.25 -17.09
CA ALA A 104 -13.74 5.54 -16.83
C ALA A 104 -13.58 6.99 -16.36
N GLN A 105 -13.73 7.24 -15.05
CA GLN A 105 -13.91 8.59 -14.52
C GLN A 105 -12.72 9.53 -14.83
N PHE A 106 -11.50 9.00 -14.84
CA PHE A 106 -10.32 9.77 -15.26
C PHE A 106 -10.41 10.25 -16.72
N LEU A 107 -10.92 9.41 -17.63
CA LEU A 107 -11.10 9.79 -19.04
C LEU A 107 -12.26 10.79 -19.24
N THR A 108 -13.27 10.74 -18.37
CA THR A 108 -14.40 11.67 -18.43
C THR A 108 -14.11 13.04 -17.79
N GLY A 109 -13.01 13.17 -17.04
CA GLY A 109 -12.68 14.37 -16.27
C GLY A 109 -13.54 14.59 -15.02
N GLU A 110 -14.25 13.55 -14.55
CA GLU A 110 -14.95 13.56 -13.26
C GLU A 110 -13.96 13.47 -12.07
N LEU A 111 -12.70 13.07 -12.35
CA LEU A 111 -11.58 12.91 -11.42
C LEU A 111 -10.28 13.49 -11.99
#